data_AF-A0A8H3UGR9-F1
#
_entry.id   AF-A0A8H3UGR9-F1
#
_cell.length_a   1.000
_cell.length_b   1.000
_cell.length_c   1.000
_cell.angle_alpha   90.00
_cell.angle_beta   90.00
_cell.angle_gamma   90.00
#
_symmetry.space_group_name_H-M   'P 1'
#
loop_
_entity.id
_entity.type
_entity.pdbx_description
1 polymer ?
#
loop_
_entity_poly.entity_id
_entity_poly.type
_entity_poly.pdbx_seq_one_letter_code
_entity_poly.pdbx_strand_id
1 'polypeptide(L)'
;MISMAEKIVAANPGTTIEAVVYPATIENYGASSSNGTAAVTAMLSSFVQRCPNAKLAMLGYSQGAQIIGDAVAGGGIQGVSSMNPPIRADISSLVDAMVFYGDPRHNAVATYNVGTAKQDGVFSRPTNQTLDTFSGKLRSYCN
;
A
#
# COMPACT_ATOMS: atom_id res chain seq x y z
N MET A 1 5.31 -14.31 -18.47
CA MET A 1 4.08 -14.10 -17.68
C MET A 1 3.98 -12.62 -17.41
N ILE A 2 2.88 -11.95 -17.76
CA ILE A 2 2.69 -10.51 -17.49
C ILE A 2 2.17 -10.30 -16.05
N SER A 3 2.68 -9.27 -15.39
CA SER A 3 2.29 -8.83 -14.06
C SER A 3 0.83 -8.35 -14.01
N MET A 4 0.25 -8.26 -12.80
CA MET A 4 -1.11 -7.71 -12.63
C MET A 4 -1.20 -6.26 -13.13
N ALA A 5 -0.15 -5.47 -12.93
CA ALA A 5 -0.12 -4.08 -13.35
C ALA A 5 -0.16 -3.95 -14.88
N GLU A 6 0.60 -4.78 -15.59
CA GLU A 6 0.56 -4.84 -17.07
C GLU A 6 -0.81 -5.30 -17.59
N LYS A 7 -1.48 -6.23 -16.90
CA LYS A 7 -2.86 -6.63 -17.22
C LYS A 7 -3.85 -5.47 -17.08
N ILE A 8 -3.72 -4.67 -16.03
CA ILE A 8 -4.59 -3.50 -15.81
C ILE A 8 -4.37 -2.47 -16.91
N VAL A 9 -3.12 -2.16 -17.26
CA VAL A 9 -2.81 -1.24 -18.36
C VAL A 9 -3.39 -1.75 -19.68
N ALA A 10 -3.20 -3.04 -20.01
CA ALA A 10 -3.72 -3.63 -21.23
C ALA A 10 -5.26 -3.61 -21.32
N ALA A 11 -5.95 -3.75 -20.19
CA ALA A 11 -7.42 -3.77 -20.14
C ALA A 11 -8.04 -2.35 -20.13
N ASN A 12 -7.27 -1.30 -19.84
CA ASN A 12 -7.78 0.05 -19.62
C ASN A 12 -6.96 1.08 -20.44
N PRO A 13 -7.34 1.34 -21.71
CA PRO A 13 -6.65 2.33 -22.55
C PRO A 13 -6.53 3.70 -21.87
N GLY A 14 -5.35 4.31 -21.96
CA GLY A 14 -5.04 5.59 -21.30
C GLY A 14 -4.52 5.46 -19.86
N THR A 15 -4.40 4.25 -19.33
CA THR A 15 -3.75 3.99 -18.03
C THR A 15 -2.22 3.98 -18.18
N THR A 16 -1.53 4.62 -17.24
CA THR A 16 -0.07 4.53 -17.09
C THR A 16 0.29 3.71 -15.85
N ILE A 17 1.53 3.22 -15.81
CA ILE A 17 2.09 2.52 -14.66
C ILE A 17 3.41 3.19 -14.27
N GLU A 18 3.60 3.39 -12.97
CA GLU A 18 4.83 3.91 -12.38
C GLU A 18 5.22 3.03 -11.19
N ALA A 19 6.49 2.69 -11.08
CA ALA A 19 7.01 1.88 -9.97
C ALA A 19 7.53 2.78 -8.84
N VAL A 20 7.29 2.37 -7.59
CA VAL A 20 7.87 3.02 -6.42
C VAL A 20 9.34 2.63 -6.32
N VAL A 21 10.24 3.60 -6.38
CA VAL A 21 11.69 3.37 -6.25
C VAL A 21 12.07 3.51 -4.77
N TYR A 22 12.48 2.40 -4.16
CA TYR A 22 12.91 2.33 -2.76
C TYR A 22 13.83 1.11 -2.54
N PRO A 23 14.48 0.96 -1.36
CA PRO A 23 15.48 -0.09 -1.16
C PRO A 23 14.97 -1.53 -1.29
N ALA A 24 13.70 -1.80 -0.96
CA ALA A 24 13.06 -3.11 -1.07
C ALA A 24 13.88 -4.29 -0.50
N THR A 25 14.58 -4.07 0.61
CA THR A 25 15.48 -5.05 1.22
C THR A 25 14.97 -5.55 2.58
N ILE A 26 15.38 -6.77 2.93
CA ILE A 26 15.19 -7.36 4.26
C ILE A 26 16.31 -6.94 5.23
N GLU A 27 17.50 -6.64 4.70
CA GLU A 27 18.61 -6.11 5.49
C GLU A 27 18.27 -4.67 5.89
N ASN A 28 18.35 -4.36 7.18
CA ASN A 28 17.88 -3.07 7.69
C ASN A 28 16.42 -2.76 7.27
N TYR A 29 15.55 -3.76 7.47
CA TYR A 29 14.13 -3.74 7.09
C TYR A 29 13.43 -2.43 7.47
N GLY A 30 13.68 -1.93 8.68
CA GLY A 30 13.10 -0.70 9.21
C GLY A 30 13.42 0.53 8.38
N ALA A 31 14.67 0.68 7.93
CA ALA A 31 15.06 1.75 7.02
C ALA A 31 14.46 1.56 5.63
N SER A 32 14.42 0.32 5.12
CA SER A 32 13.81 0.00 3.83
C SER A 32 12.32 0.37 3.80
N SER A 33 11.55 -0.04 4.80
CA SER A 33 10.12 0.28 4.90
C SER A 33 9.89 1.78 5.13
N SER A 34 10.69 2.43 5.98
CA SER A 34 10.59 3.89 6.20
C SER A 34 10.80 4.68 4.90
N ASN A 35 11.85 4.34 4.16
CA ASN A 35 12.16 4.99 2.88
C ASN A 35 11.12 4.67 1.82
N GLY A 36 10.59 3.44 1.78
CA GLY A 36 9.51 3.07 0.89
C GLY A 36 8.22 3.84 1.16
N THR A 37 7.81 3.95 2.43
CA THR A 37 6.61 4.69 2.81
C THR A 37 6.74 6.18 2.46
N ALA A 38 7.92 6.76 2.69
CA ALA A 38 8.22 8.13 2.27
C ALA A 38 8.19 8.29 0.74
N ALA A 39 8.74 7.32 -0.01
CA ALA A 39 8.74 7.32 -1.47
C ALA A 39 7.32 7.24 -2.05
N VAL A 40 6.45 6.37 -1.52
CA VAL A 40 5.03 6.30 -1.90
C VAL A 40 4.35 7.65 -1.64
N THR A 41 4.55 8.22 -0.46
CA THR A 41 3.93 9.50 -0.07
C THR A 41 4.34 10.63 -1.02
N ALA A 42 5.64 10.73 -1.33
CA ALA A 42 6.17 11.74 -2.24
C ALA A 42 5.67 11.56 -3.67
N MET A 43 5.64 10.31 -4.16
CA MET A 43 5.16 9.97 -5.49
C MET A 43 3.68 10.34 -5.67
N LEU A 44 2.83 9.94 -4.72
CA LEU A 44 1.40 10.27 -4.76
C LEU A 44 1.16 11.79 -4.66
N SER A 45 1.89 12.47 -3.77
CA SER A 45 1.80 13.93 -3.63
C SER A 45 2.18 14.67 -4.90
N SER A 46 3.24 14.24 -5.59
CA SER A 46 3.66 14.82 -6.86
C SER A 46 2.67 14.50 -7.99
N PHE A 47 2.15 13.27 -8.02
CA PHE A 47 1.22 12.84 -9.06
C PHE A 47 -0.10 13.63 -9.02
N VAL A 48 -0.69 13.83 -7.84
CA VAL A 48 -1.97 14.54 -7.69
C VAL A 48 -1.86 16.03 -8.06
N GLN A 49 -0.68 16.65 -7.89
CA GLN A 49 -0.45 18.02 -8.37
C GLN A 49 -0.52 18.13 -9.90
N ARG A 50 -0.08 17.09 -10.62
CA ARG A 50 -0.11 17.04 -12.09
C ARG A 50 -1.45 16.55 -12.63
N CYS A 51 -2.10 15.66 -11.90
CA CYS A 51 -3.29 14.94 -12.33
C CYS A 51 -4.37 14.94 -11.23
N PRO A 52 -4.97 16.10 -10.89
CA PRO A 52 -5.89 16.22 -9.74
C PRO A 52 -7.21 15.45 -9.91
N ASN A 53 -7.55 15.05 -11.14
CA ASN A 53 -8.77 14.30 -11.46
C ASN A 53 -8.49 12.83 -11.79
N ALA A 54 -7.26 12.36 -11.59
CA ALA A 54 -6.91 10.98 -11.91
C ALA A 54 -7.47 9.98 -10.89
N LYS A 55 -7.63 8.74 -11.33
CA LYS A 55 -7.92 7.60 -10.47
C LYS A 55 -6.62 6.86 -10.15
N LEU A 56 -6.44 6.49 -8.89
CA LEU A 56 -5.26 5.77 -8.44
C LEU A 56 -5.60 4.31 -8.13
N ALA A 57 -4.88 3.40 -8.77
CA ALA A 57 -4.83 1.99 -8.40
C ALA A 57 -3.43 1.65 -7.88
N MET A 58 -3.34 1.08 -6.67
CA MET A 58 -2.06 0.74 -6.06
C MET A 58 -1.92 -0.76 -5.85
N LEU A 59 -0.78 -1.31 -6.26
CA LEU A 59 -0.49 -2.74 -6.18
C LEU A 59 0.77 -2.93 -5.32
N GLY A 60 0.66 -3.78 -4.30
CA GLY A 60 1.76 -4.05 -3.39
C GLY A 60 1.99 -5.53 -3.19
N TYR A 61 3.25 -5.95 -3.20
CA TYR A 61 3.66 -7.31 -2.85
C TYR A 61 4.64 -7.27 -1.68
N SER A 62 4.38 -8.06 -0.64
CA SER A 62 5.22 -8.16 0.56
C SER A 62 5.48 -6.79 1.19
N GLN A 63 6.75 -6.38 1.39
CA GLN A 63 7.10 -5.04 1.89
C GLN A 63 6.50 -3.91 1.04
N GLY A 64 6.26 -4.14 -0.26
CA GLY A 64 5.54 -3.20 -1.13
C GLY A 64 4.09 -2.95 -0.72
N ALA A 65 3.38 -3.97 -0.23
CA ALA A 65 2.04 -3.80 0.33
C ALA A 65 2.09 -3.01 1.64
N GLN A 66 3.06 -3.33 2.50
CA GLN A 66 3.27 -2.61 3.75
C GLN A 66 3.46 -1.11 3.50
N ILE A 67 4.40 -0.71 2.63
CA ILE A 67 4.74 0.71 2.45
C ILE A 67 3.59 1.50 1.83
N ILE A 68 2.78 0.88 0.97
CA ILE A 68 1.58 1.52 0.42
C ILE A 68 0.55 1.72 1.54
N GLY A 69 0.25 0.66 2.29
CA GLY A 69 -0.72 0.72 3.37
C GLY A 69 -0.30 1.71 4.47
N ASP A 70 0.98 1.73 4.86
CA ASP A 70 1.51 2.67 5.84
C ASP A 70 1.49 4.12 5.30
N ALA A 71 1.70 4.35 4.00
CA ALA A 71 1.58 5.71 3.43
C ALA A 71 0.13 6.21 3.46
N VAL A 72 -0.85 5.38 3.07
CA VAL A 72 -2.25 5.83 2.91
C VAL A 72 -3.03 5.90 4.22
N ALA A 73 -2.82 4.95 5.14
CA ALA A 73 -3.49 4.91 6.43
C ALA A 73 -2.66 5.52 7.56
N GLY A 74 -1.41 5.91 7.27
CA GLY A 74 -0.44 6.21 8.31
C GLY A 74 0.07 4.92 8.93
N GLY A 75 1.07 5.05 9.80
CA GLY A 75 1.59 3.92 10.54
C GLY A 75 3.10 3.88 10.54
N GLY A 76 3.64 2.70 10.28
CA GLY A 76 4.99 2.31 10.66
C GLY A 76 4.97 1.29 11.80
N ILE A 77 6.15 0.78 12.11
CA ILE A 77 6.34 -0.26 13.12
C ILE A 77 7.13 0.37 14.27
N GLN A 78 6.48 0.59 15.41
CA GLN A 78 7.11 1.20 16.58
C GLN A 78 8.41 0.46 16.96
N GLY A 79 9.52 1.19 17.05
CA GLY A 79 10.83 0.62 17.39
C GLY A 79 11.53 -0.12 16.25
N VAL A 80 10.93 -0.21 15.06
CA VAL A 80 11.52 -0.85 13.87
C VAL A 80 11.64 0.15 12.71
N SER A 81 10.56 0.86 12.37
CA SER A 81 10.54 1.86 11.30
C SER A 81 10.01 3.20 11.80
N SER A 82 10.22 4.25 11.01
CA SER A 82 9.65 5.57 11.28
C SER A 82 8.13 5.49 11.33
N MET A 83 7.54 6.26 12.25
CA MET A 83 6.10 6.49 12.29
C MET A 83 5.74 7.64 11.35
N ASN A 84 4.69 7.49 10.54
CA ASN A 84 4.23 8.49 9.59
C ASN A 84 2.72 8.75 9.72
N PRO A 85 2.26 10.00 9.51
CA PRO A 85 0.85 10.28 9.40
C PRO A 85 0.27 9.67 8.10
N PRO A 86 -1.06 9.49 8.02
CA PRO A 86 -1.72 9.19 6.76
C PRO A 86 -1.49 10.29 5.73
N ILE A 87 -1.49 9.91 4.46
CA ILE A 87 -1.47 10.86 3.35
C ILE A 87 -2.68 11.80 3.43
N ARG A 88 -2.54 13.00 2.84
CA ARG A 88 -3.59 14.01 2.83
C ARG A 88 -4.88 13.49 2.20
N ALA A 89 -6.02 13.95 2.73
CA ALA A 89 -7.35 13.53 2.30
C ALA A 89 -7.65 13.79 0.80
N ASP A 90 -7.11 14.87 0.25
CA ASP A 90 -7.25 15.18 -1.19
C ASP A 90 -6.54 14.15 -2.07
N ILE A 91 -5.49 13.50 -1.58
CA ILE A 91 -4.79 12.42 -2.28
C ILE A 91 -5.49 11.08 -2.05
N SER A 92 -5.85 10.76 -0.80
CA SER A 92 -6.51 9.49 -0.49
C SER A 92 -7.90 9.36 -1.12
N SER A 93 -8.59 10.48 -1.39
CA SER A 93 -9.88 10.46 -2.07
C SER A 93 -9.80 10.00 -3.53
N LEU A 94 -8.63 10.10 -4.17
CA LEU A 94 -8.38 9.66 -5.55
C LEU A 94 -8.06 8.16 -5.66
N VAL A 95 -7.87 7.47 -4.53
CA VAL A 95 -7.65 6.02 -4.50
C VAL A 95 -8.94 5.30 -4.90
N ASP A 96 -8.91 4.61 -6.03
CA ASP A 96 -10.04 3.84 -6.57
C ASP A 96 -9.90 2.34 -6.25
N ALA A 97 -8.66 1.83 -6.19
CA ALA A 97 -8.40 0.43 -5.85
C ALA A 97 -7.03 0.23 -5.19
N MET A 98 -6.95 -0.76 -4.30
CA MET A 98 -5.71 -1.29 -3.77
C MET A 98 -5.71 -2.82 -3.80
N VAL A 99 -4.60 -3.40 -4.21
CA VAL A 99 -4.40 -4.85 -4.14
C VAL A 99 -3.08 -5.17 -3.48
N PHE A 100 -3.14 -5.85 -2.33
CA PHE A 100 -1.98 -6.28 -1.57
C PHE A 100 -1.84 -7.79 -1.64
N TYR A 101 -0.60 -8.26 -1.72
CA TYR A 101 -0.26 -9.67 -1.69
C TYR A 101 0.80 -9.91 -0.62
N GLY A 102 0.49 -10.75 0.37
CA GLY A 102 1.43 -11.12 1.43
C GLY A 102 1.88 -9.92 2.28
N ASP A 103 0.97 -8.99 2.59
CA ASP A 103 1.27 -7.82 3.43
C ASP A 103 1.78 -8.27 4.81
N PRO A 104 3.03 -7.94 5.22
CA PRO A 104 3.52 -8.20 6.57
C PRO A 104 2.66 -7.59 7.68
N ARG A 105 1.85 -6.58 7.32
CA ARG A 105 0.93 -5.87 8.19
C ARG A 105 -0.47 -6.51 8.25
N HIS A 106 -0.64 -7.69 7.65
CA HIS A 106 -1.91 -8.43 7.67
C HIS A 106 -2.48 -8.56 9.08
N ASN A 107 -3.76 -8.27 9.22
CA ASN A 107 -4.54 -8.43 10.44
C ASN A 107 -5.67 -9.41 10.13
N ALA A 108 -5.76 -10.53 10.84
CA ALA A 108 -6.62 -11.66 10.48
C ALA A 108 -8.12 -11.35 10.47
N VAL A 109 -8.56 -10.31 11.19
CA VAL A 109 -9.99 -9.94 11.29
C VAL A 109 -10.40 -8.83 10.32
N ALA A 110 -9.47 -8.31 9.51
CA ALA A 110 -9.78 -7.26 8.55
C ALA A 110 -10.75 -7.73 7.45
N THR A 111 -11.79 -6.92 7.19
CA THR A 111 -12.89 -7.27 6.26
C THR A 111 -12.49 -7.27 4.79
N TYR A 112 -11.36 -6.65 4.46
CA TYR A 112 -10.80 -6.60 3.10
C TYR A 112 -9.87 -7.77 2.77
N ASN A 113 -9.66 -8.70 3.71
CA ASN A 113 -8.84 -9.87 3.49
C ASN A 113 -9.45 -10.85 2.49
N VAL A 114 -8.60 -11.47 1.70
CA VAL A 114 -8.94 -12.59 0.82
C VAL A 114 -7.91 -13.69 1.01
N GLY A 115 -8.35 -14.93 1.17
CA GLY A 115 -7.47 -16.09 1.29
C GLY A 115 -7.70 -16.91 2.56
N THR A 116 -6.75 -17.79 2.88
CA THR A 116 -6.88 -18.79 3.95
C THR A 116 -6.23 -18.40 5.27
N ALA A 117 -5.45 -17.32 5.31
CA ALA A 117 -4.71 -16.92 6.51
C ALA A 117 -5.68 -16.70 7.69
N LYS A 118 -5.35 -17.33 8.83
CA LYS A 118 -6.09 -17.21 10.11
C LYS A 118 -5.29 -16.52 11.20
N GLN A 119 -4.04 -16.17 10.91
CA GLN A 119 -3.11 -15.55 11.84
C GLN A 119 -2.69 -14.20 11.32
N ASP A 120 -2.29 -13.35 12.25
CA ASP A 120 -1.73 -12.04 11.98
C ASP A 120 -0.36 -12.14 11.30
N GLY A 121 -0.03 -11.12 10.50
CA GLY A 121 1.28 -10.95 9.92
C GLY A 121 2.32 -10.53 10.98
N VAL A 122 3.60 -10.70 10.63
CA VAL A 122 4.75 -10.39 11.52
C VAL A 122 4.76 -8.94 12.03
N PHE A 123 4.11 -8.03 11.31
CA PHE A 123 3.98 -6.61 11.67
C PHE A 123 2.52 -6.15 11.65
N SER A 124 1.56 -7.00 12.03
CA SER A 124 0.11 -6.74 12.01
C SER A 124 -0.28 -5.31 12.41
N ARG A 125 -1.22 -4.72 11.65
CA ARG A 125 -1.71 -3.36 11.90
C ARG A 125 -2.42 -3.29 13.26
N PRO A 126 -2.01 -2.37 14.16
CA PRO A 126 -2.79 -2.05 15.35
C PRO A 126 -4.06 -1.27 14.98
N THR A 127 -5.00 -1.18 15.92
CA THR A 127 -6.32 -0.55 15.72
C THR A 127 -6.27 0.91 15.30
N ASN A 128 -5.18 1.63 15.62
CA ASN A 128 -4.99 3.04 15.25
C ASN A 128 -4.28 3.24 13.88
N GLN A 129 -3.99 2.18 13.13
CA GLN A 129 -3.32 2.22 11.82
C GLN A 129 -4.09 1.42 10.77
N THR A 130 -5.42 1.38 10.92
CA THR A 130 -6.31 0.54 10.11
C THR A 130 -6.52 1.08 8.69
N LEU A 131 -6.78 0.16 7.75
CA LEU A 131 -7.17 0.44 6.36
C LEU A 131 -8.70 0.36 6.14
N ASP A 132 -9.50 0.36 7.21
CA ASP A 132 -10.96 0.14 7.12
C ASP A 132 -11.68 1.17 6.24
N THR A 133 -11.19 2.41 6.18
CA THR A 133 -11.68 3.45 5.26
C THR A 133 -11.58 3.03 3.79
N PHE A 134 -10.69 2.10 3.46
CA PHE A 134 -10.49 1.55 2.13
C PHE A 134 -11.07 0.14 1.98
N SER A 135 -11.81 -0.40 2.95
CA SER A 135 -12.31 -1.78 2.92
C SER A 135 -13.12 -2.13 1.66
N GLY A 136 -13.87 -1.17 1.11
CA GLY A 136 -14.61 -1.32 -0.15
C GLY A 136 -13.74 -1.27 -1.42
N LYS A 137 -12.48 -0.84 -1.32
CA LYS A 137 -11.54 -0.61 -2.42
C LYS A 137 -10.25 -1.44 -2.31
N LEU A 138 -10.03 -2.10 -1.18
CA LEU A 138 -8.84 -2.89 -0.89
C LEU A 138 -9.18 -4.39 -0.96
N ARG A 139 -8.29 -5.15 -1.59
CA ARG A 139 -8.19 -6.61 -1.43
C ARG A 139 -6.78 -6.96 -0.97
N SER A 140 -6.66 -7.52 0.23
CA SER A 140 -5.37 -7.99 0.77
C SER A 140 -5.34 -9.52 0.78
N TYR A 141 -4.52 -10.09 -0.10
CA TYR A 141 -4.39 -11.53 -0.29
C TYR A 141 -3.33 -12.12 0.64
N CYS A 142 -3.73 -13.06 1.51
CA CYS A 142 -2.83 -13.79 2.40
C CYS A 142 -3.39 -15.20 2.66
N ASN A 143 -2.53 -16.22 2.63
CA ASN A 143 -2.92 -17.63 2.77
C ASN A 143 -2.26 -18.30 3.96
#